data_AF-A0A7X7L8A2-F1
#
_entry.id   AF-A0A7X7L8A2-F1
#
_cell.length_a   1.000
_cell.length_b   1.000
_cell.length_c   1.000
_cell.angle_alpha   90.00
_cell.angle_beta   90.00
_cell.angle_gamma   90.00
#
_symmetry.space_group_name_H-M   'P 1'
#
loop_
_entity.id
_entity.type
_entity.pdbx_description
1 polymer ?
#
loop_
_entity_poly.entity_id
_entity_poly.type
_entity_poly.pdbx_seq_one_letter_code
_entity_poly.pdbx_strand_id
1 'polypeptide(L)'
;ADYAAGVSSLDGTVYNSVIADNAAIGPKVGRSGGIEANRGDVRNCLIARNTATKDGGGATFAAGTFYVGWTTMFANCTIVSNTAGGNAGGLYFQPGETCTLYNTIIAHNIAPVTSNHFFSSTNWSMAGCCAEPLPAGPGNIADDPLFVDPAGGDWRLGAASPCRDAGINAGWMDEFSDLAGVPRILYTIVDIGALEYAEGLWCTFAATPTQALIDTDVAFAAVAGGTNLNELFYRWDFSRDGVIDVQGPGSNAPVWRYADQGIYGVALVLSNAAGETASFARDAYVVIVPEPGAVAAMAAGTMLISLRRGRERRWRRGLSGR
;
A
#
# COMPACT_ATOMS: atom_id res chain seq x y z
N ALA A 1 21.14 -24.70 -3.77
CA ALA A 1 21.52 -25.02 -2.39
C ALA A 1 21.02 -23.83 -1.61
N ASP A 2 19.84 -24.00 -1.02
CA ASP A 2 18.96 -22.89 -0.66
C ASP A 2 19.56 -22.15 0.54
N TYR A 3 19.74 -20.83 0.40
CA TYR A 3 20.39 -20.02 1.41
C TYR A 3 19.41 -19.46 2.44
N ALA A 4 18.09 -19.68 2.29
CA ALA A 4 17.06 -19.28 3.24
C ALA A 4 16.27 -20.44 3.85
N ALA A 5 15.93 -20.29 5.14
CA ALA A 5 15.08 -21.26 5.86
C ALA A 5 13.58 -20.96 5.74
N GLY A 6 13.18 -19.69 5.65
CA GLY A 6 11.77 -19.32 5.46
C GLY A 6 11.39 -19.22 3.99
N VAL A 7 11.75 -18.12 3.33
CA VAL A 7 11.38 -17.83 1.94
C VAL A 7 12.62 -17.59 1.09
N SER A 8 12.69 -18.24 -0.07
CA SER A 8 13.63 -17.92 -1.14
C SER A 8 12.86 -17.37 -2.33
N SER A 9 12.89 -16.05 -2.54
CA SER A 9 12.24 -15.38 -3.66
C SER A 9 13.26 -15.01 -4.74
N LEU A 10 13.05 -15.51 -5.95
CA LEU A 10 13.81 -15.15 -7.15
C LEU A 10 12.85 -14.55 -8.18
N ASP A 11 13.06 -13.30 -8.56
CA ASP A 11 12.21 -12.57 -9.53
C ASP A 11 10.73 -12.40 -9.07
N GLY A 12 10.40 -12.72 -7.81
CA GLY A 12 9.05 -12.78 -7.28
C GLY A 12 8.73 -11.67 -6.27
N THR A 13 7.44 -11.36 -6.12
CA THR A 13 6.95 -10.46 -5.06
C THR A 13 6.48 -11.27 -3.85
N VAL A 14 6.98 -10.92 -2.67
CA VAL A 14 6.43 -11.36 -1.38
C VAL A 14 5.64 -10.19 -0.82
N TYR A 15 4.33 -10.38 -0.71
CA TYR A 15 3.40 -9.34 -0.29
C TYR A 15 2.58 -9.80 0.91
N ASN A 16 2.36 -8.91 1.87
CA ASN A 16 1.39 -9.09 2.96
C ASN A 16 1.57 -10.40 3.74
N SER A 17 2.80 -10.70 4.14
CA SER A 17 3.18 -11.98 4.71
C SER A 17 3.87 -11.84 6.06
N VAL A 18 3.61 -12.81 6.95
CA VAL A 18 4.38 -13.00 8.20
C VAL A 18 5.41 -14.09 7.95
N ILE A 19 6.69 -13.72 8.03
CA ILE A 19 7.83 -14.63 7.92
C ILE A 19 8.49 -14.66 9.29
N ALA A 20 8.13 -15.65 10.10
CA ALA A 20 8.59 -15.68 11.47
C ALA A 20 9.01 -17.06 11.95
N ASP A 21 9.88 -17.05 12.97
CA ASP A 21 10.29 -18.24 13.72
C ASP A 21 10.99 -19.31 12.86
N ASN A 22 11.62 -18.90 11.74
CA ASN A 22 12.42 -19.77 10.88
C ASN A 22 13.87 -19.81 11.34
N ALA A 23 14.56 -20.95 11.15
CA ALA A 23 15.94 -21.13 11.59
C ALA A 23 16.84 -21.76 10.52
N ALA A 24 17.77 -20.96 9.98
CA ALA A 24 18.82 -21.41 9.08
C ALA A 24 20.06 -21.83 9.88
N ILE A 25 20.13 -23.13 10.22
CA ILE A 25 21.19 -23.70 11.06
C ILE A 25 22.18 -24.50 10.22
N GLY A 26 23.43 -24.03 10.11
CA GLY A 26 24.50 -24.86 9.55
C GLY A 26 25.75 -24.10 9.11
N PRO A 27 26.95 -24.70 9.25
CA PRO A 27 28.23 -24.02 9.06
C PRO A 27 28.55 -23.64 7.60
N LYS A 28 27.84 -24.22 6.61
CA LYS A 28 28.08 -23.96 5.18
C LYS A 28 26.98 -23.15 4.47
N VAL A 29 25.78 -23.00 5.07
CA VAL A 29 24.59 -22.43 4.41
C VAL A 29 23.69 -21.59 5.32
N GLY A 30 24.02 -21.38 6.60
CA GLY A 30 23.09 -20.75 7.55
C GLY A 30 22.99 -19.23 7.48
N ARG A 31 22.75 -18.67 6.29
CA ARG A 31 22.30 -17.29 6.10
C ARG A 31 20.77 -17.25 6.09
N SER A 32 20.18 -16.06 6.15
CA SER A 32 18.79 -15.83 5.73
C SER A 32 17.77 -16.67 6.50
N GLY A 33 17.68 -16.45 7.81
CA GLY A 33 16.72 -17.16 8.65
C GLY A 33 15.29 -16.98 8.14
N GLY A 34 14.88 -15.74 7.87
CA GLY A 34 13.56 -15.41 7.36
C GLY A 34 13.48 -15.47 5.83
N ILE A 35 14.02 -14.48 5.15
CA ILE A 35 13.88 -14.34 3.69
C ILE A 35 15.19 -14.07 2.96
N GLU A 36 15.38 -14.77 1.86
CA GLU A 36 16.30 -14.38 0.80
C GLU A 36 15.49 -13.80 -0.36
N ALA A 37 15.71 -12.51 -0.65
CA ALA A 37 15.06 -11.82 -1.75
C ALA A 37 16.09 -11.45 -2.81
N ASN A 38 15.95 -12.01 -4.00
CA ASN A 38 16.82 -11.78 -5.14
C ASN A 38 15.97 -11.30 -6.32
N ARG A 39 16.18 -10.04 -6.76
CA ARG A 39 15.46 -9.43 -7.90
C ARG A 39 13.93 -9.38 -7.70
N GLY A 40 13.50 -9.31 -6.44
CA GLY A 40 12.10 -9.37 -6.02
C GLY A 40 11.68 -8.18 -5.16
N ASP A 41 10.37 -8.03 -4.98
CA ASP A 41 9.80 -7.01 -4.11
C ASP A 41 9.30 -7.66 -2.83
N VAL A 42 9.71 -7.14 -1.68
CA VAL A 42 9.16 -7.52 -0.37
C VAL A 42 8.37 -6.33 0.15
N ARG A 43 7.06 -6.49 0.25
CA ARG A 43 6.16 -5.39 0.59
C ARG A 43 5.18 -5.79 1.68
N ASN A 44 4.90 -4.90 2.62
CA ASN A 44 3.88 -5.12 3.62
C ASN A 44 4.13 -6.40 4.46
N CYS A 45 5.38 -6.71 4.78
CA CYS A 45 5.74 -7.97 5.44
C CYS A 45 6.27 -7.75 6.86
N LEU A 46 5.88 -8.64 7.77
CA LEU A 46 6.52 -8.78 9.08
C LEU A 46 7.53 -9.92 9.02
N ILE A 47 8.81 -9.60 9.23
CA ILE A 47 9.92 -10.55 9.25
C ILE A 47 10.47 -10.57 10.67
N ALA A 48 10.05 -11.56 11.47
CA ALA A 48 10.27 -11.53 12.92
C ALA A 48 10.81 -12.83 13.51
N ARG A 49 11.66 -12.73 14.54
CA ARG A 49 12.13 -13.89 15.33
C ARG A 49 12.79 -15.02 14.51
N ASN A 50 13.31 -14.69 13.34
CA ASN A 50 14.05 -15.65 12.53
C ASN A 50 15.51 -15.72 12.98
N THR A 51 16.14 -16.88 12.81
CA THR A 51 17.51 -17.14 13.25
C THR A 51 18.37 -17.63 12.09
N ALA A 52 19.58 -17.08 11.96
CA ALA A 52 20.60 -17.56 11.04
C ALA A 52 21.92 -17.80 11.79
N THR A 53 22.59 -18.93 11.56
CA THR A 53 23.90 -19.17 12.20
C THR A 53 25.01 -18.24 11.68
N LYS A 54 24.82 -17.59 10.52
CA LYS A 54 25.81 -16.73 9.87
C LYS A 54 25.34 -15.28 9.72
N ASP A 55 24.66 -14.91 8.65
CA ASP A 55 24.33 -13.51 8.35
C ASP A 55 22.84 -13.36 8.05
N GLY A 56 22.25 -12.20 8.35
CA GLY A 56 20.88 -11.86 7.97
C GLY A 56 19.85 -12.79 8.59
N GLY A 57 19.69 -12.71 9.91
CA GLY A 57 18.70 -13.50 10.64
C GLY A 57 17.30 -13.32 10.06
N GLY A 58 16.90 -12.07 9.82
CA GLY A 58 15.62 -11.71 9.22
C GLY A 58 15.66 -11.87 7.71
N ALA A 59 16.56 -11.12 7.06
CA ALA A 59 16.60 -11.09 5.62
C ALA A 59 18.03 -10.93 5.07
N THR A 60 18.22 -11.49 3.89
CA THR A 60 19.43 -11.28 3.09
C THR A 60 19.11 -11.05 1.64
N PHE A 61 20.12 -10.55 0.94
CA PHE A 61 20.18 -10.54 -0.52
C PHE A 61 21.42 -11.32 -0.91
N ALA A 62 21.28 -12.24 -1.84
CA ALA A 62 22.40 -13.02 -2.38
C ALA A 62 22.54 -12.71 -3.86
N ALA A 63 23.24 -11.61 -4.16
CA ALA A 63 23.84 -11.48 -5.48
C ALA A 63 24.96 -12.54 -5.57
N GLY A 64 24.70 -13.64 -6.26
CA GLY A 64 25.80 -14.35 -6.91
C GLY A 64 26.55 -13.36 -7.81
N THR A 65 27.86 -13.54 -8.02
CA THR A 65 28.71 -12.67 -8.86
C THR A 65 28.25 -12.51 -10.32
N PHE A 66 27.13 -13.12 -10.70
CA PHE A 66 26.55 -13.14 -12.04
C PHE A 66 25.37 -12.18 -12.24
N TYR A 67 24.90 -11.51 -11.18
CA TYR A 67 23.70 -10.67 -11.23
C TYR A 67 24.06 -9.21 -10.95
N VAL A 68 24.36 -8.44 -12.00
CA VAL A 68 24.59 -6.99 -11.93
C VAL A 68 23.47 -6.26 -12.66
N GLY A 69 22.97 -5.16 -12.08
CA GLY A 69 22.00 -4.26 -12.73
C GLY A 69 20.53 -4.45 -12.34
N TRP A 70 20.22 -5.27 -11.33
CA TRP A 70 18.86 -5.45 -10.81
C TRP A 70 18.65 -4.70 -9.48
N THR A 71 17.39 -4.33 -9.23
CA THR A 71 16.97 -3.68 -7.99
C THR A 71 16.06 -4.61 -7.21
N THR A 72 16.36 -4.83 -5.93
CA THR A 72 15.48 -5.52 -4.99
C THR A 72 14.90 -4.48 -4.02
N MET A 73 13.61 -4.55 -3.73
CA MET A 73 12.92 -3.51 -2.95
C MET A 73 12.30 -4.04 -1.67
N PHE A 74 12.44 -3.29 -0.57
CA PHE A 74 11.68 -3.49 0.66
C PHE A 74 10.81 -2.26 0.91
N ALA A 75 9.49 -2.45 0.98
CA ALA A 75 8.55 -1.36 1.22
C ALA A 75 7.60 -1.72 2.35
N ASN A 76 7.43 -0.81 3.32
CA ASN A 76 6.45 -0.96 4.37
C ASN A 76 6.58 -2.30 5.13
N CYS A 77 7.81 -2.68 5.46
CA CYS A 77 8.09 -3.92 6.17
C CYS A 77 8.51 -3.64 7.61
N THR A 78 8.38 -4.65 8.48
CA THR A 78 8.94 -4.62 9.84
C THR A 78 9.87 -5.82 10.00
N ILE A 79 11.17 -5.56 10.13
CA ILE A 79 12.23 -6.56 10.31
C ILE A 79 12.72 -6.49 11.75
N VAL A 80 12.22 -7.38 12.61
CA VAL A 80 12.32 -7.21 14.06
C VAL A 80 12.67 -8.48 14.83
N SER A 81 13.48 -8.36 15.88
CA SER A 81 13.81 -9.48 16.78
C SER A 81 14.38 -10.73 16.10
N ASN A 82 15.05 -10.54 14.96
CA ASN A 82 15.77 -11.62 14.29
C ASN A 82 17.20 -11.72 14.83
N THR A 83 17.77 -12.93 14.78
CA THR A 83 19.09 -13.23 15.34
C THR A 83 20.03 -13.78 14.27
N ALA A 84 21.27 -13.25 14.21
CA ALA A 84 22.34 -13.80 13.39
C ALA A 84 23.60 -14.07 14.22
N GLY A 85 24.33 -15.14 13.91
CA GLY A 85 25.62 -15.47 14.54
C GLY A 85 26.81 -14.63 14.04
N GLY A 86 26.62 -13.81 13.01
CA GLY A 86 27.65 -13.02 12.32
C GLY A 86 27.21 -11.58 12.10
N ASN A 87 26.87 -11.21 10.86
CA ASN A 87 26.46 -9.84 10.53
C ASN A 87 24.94 -9.70 10.45
N ALA A 88 24.41 -8.59 10.98
CA ALA A 88 23.03 -8.15 10.86
C ALA A 88 21.99 -9.24 11.18
N GLY A 89 21.51 -9.24 12.41
CA GLY A 89 20.33 -10.01 12.81
C GLY A 89 19.14 -9.64 11.95
N GLY A 90 18.97 -8.36 11.60
CA GLY A 90 17.90 -7.90 10.74
C GLY A 90 18.18 -8.16 9.26
N LEU A 91 18.99 -7.31 8.65
CA LEU A 91 19.13 -7.21 7.20
C LEU A 91 20.59 -7.21 6.73
N TYR A 92 20.99 -8.24 5.99
CA TYR A 92 22.34 -8.33 5.45
C TYR A 92 22.37 -8.17 3.92
N PHE A 93 23.06 -7.13 3.46
CA PHE A 93 23.26 -6.83 2.05
C PHE A 93 24.61 -7.28 1.54
N GLN A 94 24.62 -8.13 0.52
CA GLN A 94 25.81 -8.55 -0.21
C GLN A 94 26.15 -7.59 -1.37
N PRO A 95 27.42 -7.56 -1.84
CA PRO A 95 27.82 -6.73 -2.97
C PRO A 95 27.26 -7.26 -4.29
N GLY A 96 26.89 -6.37 -5.22
CA GLY A 96 26.54 -6.74 -6.61
C GLY A 96 25.19 -6.20 -7.12
N GLU A 97 24.25 -5.92 -6.22
CA GLU A 97 22.90 -5.43 -6.55
C GLU A 97 22.62 -4.03 -5.97
N THR A 98 21.61 -3.37 -6.54
CA THR A 98 21.02 -2.17 -5.95
C THR A 98 19.87 -2.56 -5.02
N CYS A 99 19.81 -2.02 -3.81
CA CYS A 99 18.62 -2.15 -2.98
C CYS A 99 17.96 -0.81 -2.69
N THR A 100 16.64 -0.78 -2.74
CA THR A 100 15.85 0.35 -2.25
C THR A 100 14.98 -0.10 -1.08
N LEU A 101 15.07 0.62 0.03
CA LEU A 101 14.19 0.45 1.17
C LEU A 101 13.42 1.74 1.39
N TYR A 102 12.12 1.63 1.63
CA TYR A 102 11.36 2.73 2.17
C TYR A 102 10.27 2.27 3.12
N ASN A 103 9.87 3.18 4.02
CA ASN A 103 8.83 2.94 5.04
C ASN A 103 9.06 1.66 5.84
N THR A 104 10.32 1.26 6.06
CA THR A 104 10.64 -0.04 6.66
C THR A 104 11.27 0.16 8.03
N ILE A 105 10.77 -0.59 9.03
CA ILE A 105 11.37 -0.67 10.35
C ILE A 105 12.40 -1.81 10.37
N ILE A 106 13.59 -1.55 10.89
CA ILE A 106 14.63 -2.56 11.17
C ILE A 106 15.16 -2.31 12.59
N ALA A 107 14.59 -3.02 13.56
CA ALA A 107 14.81 -2.74 14.99
C ALA A 107 14.89 -4.01 15.83
N HIS A 108 15.45 -3.90 17.03
CA HIS A 108 15.49 -4.97 18.05
C HIS A 108 16.05 -6.31 17.56
N ASN A 109 16.86 -6.30 16.49
CA ASN A 109 17.54 -7.49 16.00
C ASN A 109 18.84 -7.71 16.80
N ILE A 110 19.43 -8.90 16.68
CA ILE A 110 20.62 -9.29 17.44
C ILE A 110 21.66 -9.90 16.50
N ALA A 111 22.87 -9.32 16.49
CA ALA A 111 24.05 -9.95 15.91
C ALA A 111 25.34 -9.43 16.54
N PRO A 112 26.44 -10.20 16.50
CA PRO A 112 27.76 -9.72 16.94
C PRO A 112 28.27 -8.51 16.17
N VAL A 113 27.90 -8.37 14.90
CA VAL A 113 28.30 -7.23 14.05
C VAL A 113 27.05 -6.54 13.52
N THR A 114 26.88 -5.28 13.92
CA THR A 114 25.79 -4.35 13.52
C THR A 114 24.42 -5.03 13.46
N SER A 115 23.71 -5.08 14.58
CA SER A 115 22.52 -5.91 14.74
C SER A 115 21.40 -5.72 13.72
N ASN A 116 21.05 -4.49 13.35
CA ASN A 116 19.88 -4.27 12.50
C ASN A 116 20.19 -4.42 11.02
N HIS A 117 21.25 -3.77 10.53
CA HIS A 117 21.60 -3.85 9.12
C HIS A 117 23.11 -3.80 8.91
N PHE A 118 23.55 -4.44 7.83
CA PHE A 118 24.92 -4.38 7.37
C PHE A 118 24.96 -4.29 5.84
N PHE A 119 25.57 -3.22 5.33
CA PHE A 119 25.72 -2.98 3.91
C PHE A 119 27.18 -3.21 3.48
N SER A 120 27.43 -4.32 2.78
CA SER A 120 28.76 -4.59 2.22
C SER A 120 28.99 -3.95 0.85
N SER A 121 27.99 -3.24 0.32
CA SER A 121 28.00 -2.52 -0.95
C SER A 121 27.60 -1.06 -0.74
N THR A 122 27.89 -0.19 -1.72
CA THR A 122 27.45 1.21 -1.74
C THR A 122 26.20 1.44 -2.59
N ASN A 123 25.65 0.41 -3.21
CA ASN A 123 24.50 0.50 -4.10
C ASN A 123 23.20 0.25 -3.31
N TRP A 124 22.85 1.18 -2.44
CA TRP A 124 21.61 1.12 -1.68
C TRP A 124 21.02 2.51 -1.50
N SER A 125 19.71 2.56 -1.29
CA SER A 125 18.96 3.76 -0.95
C SER A 125 17.96 3.42 0.16
N MET A 126 17.90 4.27 1.19
CA MET A 126 16.92 4.16 2.27
C MET A 126 16.22 5.51 2.44
N ALA A 127 14.88 5.49 2.47
CA ALA A 127 14.11 6.71 2.66
C ALA A 127 12.86 6.45 3.53
N GLY A 128 12.58 7.30 4.51
CA GLY A 128 11.44 7.09 5.41
C GLY A 128 11.52 5.79 6.20
N CYS A 129 12.72 5.29 6.51
CA CYS A 129 12.92 4.06 7.28
C CYS A 129 13.21 4.37 8.75
N CYS A 130 12.90 3.42 9.64
CA CYS A 130 13.31 3.49 11.04
C CYS A 130 14.33 2.38 11.33
N ALA A 131 15.59 2.74 11.60
CA ALA A 131 16.64 1.78 11.91
C ALA A 131 17.81 2.41 12.66
N GLU A 132 18.45 1.61 13.51
CA GLU A 132 19.72 1.97 14.18
C GLU A 132 20.86 1.05 13.71
N PRO A 133 22.05 1.57 13.34
CA PRO A 133 22.43 2.98 13.30
C PRO A 133 21.64 3.76 12.24
N LEU A 134 21.51 5.09 12.37
CA LEU A 134 20.74 5.89 11.42
C LEU A 134 21.25 5.68 9.97
N PRO A 135 20.43 5.13 9.05
CA PRO A 135 20.85 4.98 7.66
C PRO A 135 20.82 6.33 6.94
N ALA A 136 21.77 6.55 6.04
CA ALA A 136 21.78 7.74 5.20
C ALA A 136 20.56 7.77 4.28
N GLY A 137 20.04 8.96 4.02
CA GLY A 137 18.90 9.19 3.15
C GLY A 137 17.80 10.04 3.79
N PRO A 138 16.80 10.46 3.02
CA PRO A 138 15.79 11.41 3.48
C PRO A 138 14.76 10.74 4.40
N GLY A 139 14.36 11.45 5.47
CA GLY A 139 13.27 11.01 6.35
C GLY A 139 13.54 9.76 7.17
N ASN A 140 14.79 9.26 7.22
CA ASN A 140 15.12 8.13 8.07
C ASN A 140 15.17 8.56 9.56
N ILE A 141 14.80 7.64 10.42
CA ILE A 141 14.69 7.79 11.89
C ILE A 141 15.55 6.71 12.55
N ALA A 142 16.16 7.00 13.70
CA ALA A 142 16.92 6.04 14.49
C ALA A 142 16.39 5.81 15.92
N ASP A 143 15.30 6.51 16.28
CA ASP A 143 14.62 6.32 17.56
C ASP A 143 13.90 4.95 17.62
N ASP A 144 13.66 4.45 18.84
CA ASP A 144 12.91 3.21 19.06
C ASP A 144 11.51 3.30 18.41
N PRO A 145 11.08 2.30 17.63
CA PRO A 145 9.71 2.24 17.10
C PRO A 145 8.62 2.24 18.18
N LEU A 146 8.93 1.96 19.45
CA LEU A 146 7.98 1.92 20.56
C LEU A 146 6.78 1.00 20.26
N PHE A 147 7.06 -0.26 19.95
CA PHE A 147 6.00 -1.26 19.77
C PHE A 147 5.20 -1.51 21.06
N VAL A 148 3.95 -1.95 20.92
CA VAL A 148 3.02 -2.17 22.04
C VAL A 148 3.52 -3.23 23.02
N ASP A 149 3.91 -4.41 22.53
CA ASP A 149 4.46 -5.49 23.36
C ASP A 149 5.47 -6.35 22.58
N PRO A 150 6.72 -5.87 22.43
CA PRO A 150 7.80 -6.63 21.81
C PRO A 150 8.01 -8.04 22.40
N ALA A 151 7.85 -8.19 23.72
CA ALA A 151 8.10 -9.44 24.42
C ALA A 151 7.01 -10.48 24.12
N GLY A 152 5.75 -10.03 23.99
CA GLY A 152 4.62 -10.83 23.52
C GLY A 152 4.56 -11.01 21.99
N GLY A 153 5.42 -10.32 21.23
CA GLY A 153 5.42 -10.35 19.77
C GLY A 153 4.33 -9.49 19.12
N ASP A 154 3.82 -8.49 19.84
CA ASP A 154 2.92 -7.47 19.32
C ASP A 154 3.74 -6.30 18.75
N TRP A 155 3.92 -6.35 17.44
CA TRP A 155 4.71 -5.39 16.67
C TRP A 155 3.90 -4.20 16.15
N ARG A 156 2.68 -3.98 16.66
CA ARG A 156 1.93 -2.75 16.39
C ARG A 156 2.66 -1.57 17.03
N LEU A 157 2.60 -0.41 16.38
CA LEU A 157 3.15 0.83 16.92
C LEU A 157 2.36 1.29 18.15
N GLY A 158 3.05 1.82 19.15
CA GLY A 158 2.41 2.49 20.28
C GLY A 158 2.03 3.94 19.98
N ALA A 159 1.18 4.51 20.82
CA ALA A 159 0.66 5.88 20.66
C ALA A 159 1.72 7.00 20.68
N ALA A 160 2.93 6.72 21.15
CA ALA A 160 4.06 7.65 21.18
C ALA A 160 5.13 7.34 20.12
N SER A 161 4.88 6.37 19.24
CA SER A 161 5.87 5.92 18.26
C SER A 161 6.30 7.06 17.33
N PRO A 162 7.62 7.22 17.08
CA PRO A 162 8.12 8.15 16.07
C PRO A 162 7.85 7.65 14.64
N CYS A 163 7.42 6.40 14.46
CA CYS A 163 7.13 5.81 13.16
C CYS A 163 5.73 6.14 12.64
N ARG A 164 4.86 6.70 13.48
CA ARG A 164 3.50 7.07 13.11
C ARG A 164 3.49 8.32 12.23
N ASP A 165 2.74 8.30 11.14
CA ASP A 165 2.57 9.37 10.16
C ASP A 165 3.92 9.94 9.67
N ALA A 166 4.94 9.07 9.59
CA ALA A 166 6.33 9.48 9.33
C ALA A 166 6.91 8.88 8.04
N GLY A 167 6.15 8.02 7.36
CA GLY A 167 6.56 7.41 6.11
C GLY A 167 6.39 8.32 4.88
N ILE A 168 6.67 7.74 3.73
CA ILE A 168 6.58 8.35 2.41
C ILE A 168 5.42 7.72 1.66
N ASN A 169 4.38 8.50 1.36
CA ASN A 169 3.24 8.01 0.58
C ASN A 169 3.67 7.66 -0.85
N ALA A 170 3.10 6.59 -1.38
CA ALA A 170 3.22 6.20 -2.78
C ALA A 170 1.83 5.87 -3.33
N GLY A 171 1.57 6.16 -4.60
CA GLY A 171 0.23 6.02 -5.18
C GLY A 171 -0.33 4.59 -5.17
N TRP A 172 0.51 3.57 -5.00
CA TRP A 172 0.02 2.20 -4.81
C TRP A 172 -0.63 1.98 -3.44
N MET A 173 -0.41 2.83 -2.44
CA MET A 173 -0.94 2.63 -1.09
C MET A 173 -2.43 2.93 -0.97
N ASP A 174 -2.98 3.79 -1.84
CA ASP A 174 -4.36 4.25 -1.77
C ASP A 174 -5.40 3.12 -1.88
N GLU A 175 -5.00 1.99 -2.47
CA GLU A 175 -5.90 0.85 -2.72
C GLU A 175 -5.58 -0.38 -1.86
N PHE A 176 -4.58 -0.28 -0.97
CA PHE A 176 -4.07 -1.42 -0.24
C PHE A 176 -4.10 -1.19 1.26
N SER A 177 -4.30 -2.28 2.00
CA SER A 177 -4.22 -2.31 3.44
C SER A 177 -2.85 -2.81 3.90
N ASP A 178 -2.55 -2.55 5.18
CA ASP A 178 -1.44 -3.11 5.93
C ASP A 178 -1.64 -4.59 6.26
N LEU A 179 -0.74 -5.14 7.08
CA LEU A 179 -0.77 -6.55 7.45
C LEU A 179 -1.98 -6.94 8.33
N ALA A 180 -2.61 -5.97 9.00
CA ALA A 180 -3.80 -6.16 9.83
C ALA A 180 -5.11 -5.83 9.09
N GLY A 181 -5.05 -5.38 7.83
CA GLY A 181 -6.20 -4.97 7.04
C GLY A 181 -6.58 -3.48 7.18
N VAL A 182 -5.83 -2.69 7.95
CA VAL A 182 -5.99 -1.24 8.08
C VAL A 182 -5.52 -0.56 6.78
N PRO A 183 -6.25 0.42 6.21
CA PRO A 183 -5.79 1.15 5.04
C PRO A 183 -4.38 1.73 5.24
N ARG A 184 -3.51 1.60 4.22
CA ARG A 184 -2.11 2.05 4.34
C ARG A 184 -1.92 3.54 4.56
N ILE A 185 -2.89 4.36 4.23
CA ILE A 185 -2.87 5.78 4.55
C ILE A 185 -4.12 6.04 5.36
N LEU A 186 -3.99 5.99 6.69
CA LEU A 186 -5.12 6.18 7.60
C LEU A 186 -5.32 7.65 8.00
N TYR A 187 -4.24 8.35 8.39
CA TYR A 187 -4.29 9.73 8.88
C TYR A 187 -3.52 10.73 8.01
N THR A 188 -3.52 10.51 6.68
CA THR A 188 -2.85 11.30 5.61
C THR A 188 -1.42 10.91 5.28
N ILE A 189 -0.65 10.37 6.23
CA ILE A 189 0.70 9.86 5.96
C ILE A 189 0.73 8.38 6.36
N VAL A 190 1.42 7.57 5.57
CA VAL A 190 1.64 6.15 5.88
C VAL A 190 2.57 6.01 7.08
N ASP A 191 2.28 5.06 7.97
CA ASP A 191 3.21 4.69 9.03
C ASP A 191 4.44 3.95 8.46
N ILE A 192 5.59 4.16 9.10
CA ILE A 192 6.77 3.37 8.82
C ILE A 192 6.52 1.97 9.41
N GLY A 193 6.58 0.92 8.58
CA GLY A 193 6.46 -0.47 9.02
C GLY A 193 5.36 -1.27 8.31
N ALA A 194 5.18 -2.51 8.77
CA ALA A 194 4.19 -3.46 8.26
C ALA A 194 2.75 -3.20 8.73
N LEU A 195 2.57 -2.41 9.79
CA LEU A 195 1.31 -2.20 10.49
C LEU A 195 1.09 -0.70 10.69
N GLU A 196 -0.08 -0.22 10.32
CA GLU A 196 -0.56 1.13 10.65
C GLU A 196 -1.06 1.15 12.09
N TYR A 197 -0.89 2.30 12.71
CA TYR A 197 -1.47 2.63 13.99
C TYR A 197 -2.89 3.17 13.78
N ALA A 198 -3.85 2.53 14.46
CA ALA A 198 -5.22 3.02 14.54
C ALA A 198 -5.58 3.33 16.00
N GLU A 199 -5.93 4.59 16.30
CA GLU A 199 -6.26 5.07 17.65
C GLU A 199 -7.55 4.49 18.22
N GLY A 200 -8.44 4.02 17.34
CA GLY A 200 -9.74 3.49 17.73
C GLY A 200 -10.52 2.99 16.53
N LEU A 201 -11.82 3.31 16.46
CA LEU A 201 -12.65 3.00 15.29
C LEU A 201 -12.01 3.56 14.01
N TRP A 202 -11.89 2.72 12.98
CA TRP A 202 -11.50 3.12 11.64
C TRP A 202 -12.43 2.48 10.61
N CYS A 203 -12.46 3.04 9.41
CA CYS A 203 -13.27 2.51 8.32
C CYS A 203 -12.58 2.63 6.96
N THR A 204 -13.00 1.77 6.03
CA THR A 204 -12.75 1.92 4.60
C THR A 204 -13.91 1.34 3.82
N PHE A 205 -13.83 1.37 2.49
CA PHE A 205 -14.82 0.73 1.64
C PHE A 205 -14.27 0.37 0.27
N ALA A 206 -14.98 -0.55 -0.38
CA ALA A 206 -14.83 -0.85 -1.80
C ALA A 206 -16.18 -0.72 -2.52
N ALA A 207 -16.13 -0.47 -3.83
CA ALA A 207 -17.24 -0.47 -4.75
C ALA A 207 -17.02 -1.52 -5.84
N THR A 208 -18.11 -2.11 -6.35
CA THR A 208 -18.09 -3.01 -7.49
C THR A 208 -19.35 -2.86 -8.33
N PRO A 209 -19.24 -2.56 -9.64
CA PRO A 209 -18.02 -2.16 -10.35
C PRO A 209 -17.61 -0.71 -10.01
N THR A 210 -16.32 -0.36 -10.19
CA THR A 210 -15.86 1.04 -10.10
C THR A 210 -16.03 1.82 -11.41
N GLN A 211 -16.43 1.13 -12.48
CA GLN A 211 -16.86 1.74 -13.74
C GLN A 211 -18.19 1.13 -14.18
N ALA A 212 -19.22 1.96 -14.37
CA ALA A 212 -20.57 1.50 -14.69
C ALA A 212 -21.25 2.41 -15.73
N LEU A 213 -22.36 1.91 -16.30
CA LEU A 213 -23.27 2.75 -17.08
C LEU A 213 -24.18 3.55 -16.14
N ILE A 214 -24.72 4.66 -16.63
CA ILE A 214 -25.79 5.41 -15.94
C ILE A 214 -26.90 4.44 -15.49
N ASP A 215 -27.46 4.69 -14.30
CA ASP A 215 -28.55 3.92 -13.70
C ASP A 215 -28.26 2.42 -13.47
N THR A 216 -26.99 2.01 -13.52
CA THR A 216 -26.56 0.65 -13.15
C THR A 216 -26.21 0.57 -11.68
N ASP A 217 -26.47 -0.59 -11.07
CA ASP A 217 -26.12 -0.87 -9.68
C ASP A 217 -24.61 -0.84 -9.46
N VAL A 218 -24.18 0.04 -8.55
CA VAL A 218 -22.87 0.02 -7.93
C VAL A 218 -23.05 -0.46 -6.50
N ALA A 219 -22.52 -1.65 -6.20
CA ALA A 219 -22.54 -2.20 -4.85
C ALA A 219 -21.35 -1.68 -4.05
N PHE A 220 -21.60 -1.19 -2.84
CA PHE A 220 -20.57 -0.77 -1.91
C PHE A 220 -20.46 -1.77 -0.76
N ALA A 221 -19.25 -1.94 -0.23
CA ALA A 221 -18.97 -2.75 0.93
C ALA A 221 -18.10 -1.94 1.90
N ALA A 222 -18.68 -1.57 3.04
CA ALA A 222 -17.95 -0.94 4.14
C ALA A 222 -17.14 -1.98 4.91
N VAL A 223 -15.96 -1.57 5.35
CA VAL A 223 -15.14 -2.29 6.32
C VAL A 223 -14.97 -1.38 7.52
N ALA A 224 -15.20 -1.92 8.71
CA ALA A 224 -14.97 -1.25 9.98
C ALA A 224 -13.99 -2.08 10.80
N GLY A 225 -13.07 -1.43 11.51
CA GLY A 225 -12.16 -2.09 12.42
C GLY A 225 -11.75 -1.20 13.57
N GLY A 226 -10.91 -1.73 14.45
CA GLY A 226 -10.47 -1.04 15.66
C GLY A 226 -11.33 -1.38 16.87
N THR A 227 -11.54 -0.40 17.76
CA THR A 227 -12.24 -0.55 19.04
C THR A 227 -13.75 -0.39 18.90
N ASN A 228 -14.48 -0.99 19.85
CA ASN A 228 -15.93 -0.80 20.07
C ASN A 228 -16.79 -0.90 18.79
N LEU A 229 -16.73 -2.02 18.09
CA LEU A 229 -17.52 -2.29 16.87
C LEU A 229 -19.02 -2.55 17.12
N ASN A 230 -19.53 -2.20 18.29
CA ASN A 230 -20.93 -2.38 18.66
C ASN A 230 -21.78 -1.18 18.21
N GLU A 231 -22.98 -1.46 17.70
CA GLU A 231 -23.95 -0.46 17.23
C GLU A 231 -23.36 0.54 16.22
N LEU A 232 -22.63 0.02 15.24
CA LEU A 232 -22.12 0.84 14.14
C LEU A 232 -23.27 1.53 13.40
N PHE A 233 -23.09 2.81 13.12
CA PHE A 233 -24.00 3.62 12.32
C PHE A 233 -23.24 4.20 11.14
N TYR A 234 -23.73 3.96 9.92
CA TYR A 234 -23.06 4.31 8.68
C TYR A 234 -23.72 5.55 8.08
N ARG A 235 -22.92 6.43 7.48
CA ARG A 235 -23.36 7.60 6.70
C ARG A 235 -22.53 7.66 5.42
N TRP A 236 -23.21 7.56 4.28
CA TRP A 236 -22.61 7.54 2.95
C TRP A 236 -22.94 8.82 2.20
N ASP A 237 -21.93 9.36 1.53
CA ASP A 237 -22.02 10.43 0.55
C ASP A 237 -21.36 9.89 -0.73
N PHE A 238 -22.18 9.56 -1.73
CA PHE A 238 -21.75 8.89 -2.96
C PHE A 238 -21.31 9.85 -4.05
N SER A 239 -21.53 11.17 -3.87
CA SER A 239 -21.14 12.24 -4.79
C SER A 239 -20.01 13.13 -4.25
N ARG A 240 -19.70 13.00 -2.95
CA ARG A 240 -18.79 13.85 -2.18
C ARG A 240 -19.19 15.32 -2.20
N ASP A 241 -20.50 15.60 -2.19
CA ASP A 241 -21.06 16.96 -2.18
C ASP A 241 -21.40 17.49 -0.78
N GLY A 242 -21.18 16.67 0.26
CA GLY A 242 -21.46 16.98 1.66
C GLY A 242 -22.88 16.62 2.10
N VAL A 243 -23.72 16.08 1.22
CA VAL A 243 -25.04 15.56 1.54
C VAL A 243 -24.97 14.05 1.75
N ILE A 244 -25.58 13.57 2.84
CA ILE A 244 -25.65 12.13 3.12
C ILE A 244 -26.78 11.50 2.31
N ASP A 245 -26.44 10.57 1.43
CA ASP A 245 -27.36 9.86 0.55
C ASP A 245 -28.00 8.65 1.25
N VAL A 246 -27.19 7.89 2.00
CA VAL A 246 -27.64 6.67 2.69
C VAL A 246 -27.08 6.64 4.11
N GLN A 247 -27.91 6.30 5.09
CA GLN A 247 -27.48 6.16 6.48
C GLN A 247 -28.27 5.13 7.27
N GLY A 248 -27.65 4.57 8.30
CA GLY A 248 -28.29 3.67 9.26
C GLY A 248 -27.37 2.54 9.74
N PRO A 249 -27.76 1.80 10.79
CA PRO A 249 -26.93 0.74 11.38
C PRO A 249 -26.83 -0.54 10.53
N GLY A 250 -27.62 -0.65 9.45
CA GLY A 250 -27.58 -1.75 8.49
C GLY A 250 -27.02 -1.35 7.12
N SER A 251 -26.47 -0.15 6.99
CA SER A 251 -25.96 0.37 5.71
C SER A 251 -24.47 0.03 5.50
N ASN A 252 -24.05 -1.18 5.89
CA ASN A 252 -22.69 -1.66 5.68
C ASN A 252 -22.44 -2.16 4.25
N ALA A 253 -23.50 -2.45 3.48
CA ALA A 253 -23.39 -2.84 2.08
C ALA A 253 -24.50 -2.25 1.20
N PRO A 254 -24.57 -0.91 1.04
CA PRO A 254 -25.60 -0.28 0.23
C PRO A 254 -25.34 -0.48 -1.27
N VAL A 255 -26.41 -0.36 -2.06
CA VAL A 255 -26.35 -0.28 -3.53
C VAL A 255 -26.82 1.10 -3.95
N TRP A 256 -26.08 1.72 -4.88
CA TRP A 256 -26.39 3.05 -5.39
C TRP A 256 -26.39 3.08 -6.91
N ARG A 257 -27.16 4.02 -7.47
CA ARG A 257 -27.27 4.26 -8.92
C ARG A 257 -27.02 5.73 -9.19
N TYR A 258 -26.14 6.01 -10.14
CA TYR A 258 -25.81 7.36 -10.57
C TYR A 258 -26.63 7.72 -11.80
N ALA A 259 -27.40 8.81 -11.70
CA ALA A 259 -28.29 9.28 -12.76
C ALA A 259 -27.55 10.04 -13.88
N ASP A 260 -26.36 10.56 -13.60
CA ASP A 260 -25.56 11.33 -14.53
C ASP A 260 -24.21 10.65 -14.81
N GLN A 261 -23.64 10.92 -15.98
CA GLN A 261 -22.25 10.55 -16.27
C GLN A 261 -21.30 11.42 -15.44
N GLY A 262 -20.18 10.86 -15.01
CA GLY A 262 -19.22 11.60 -14.21
C GLY A 262 -18.14 10.74 -13.60
N ILE A 263 -17.22 11.40 -12.91
CA ILE A 263 -16.23 10.78 -12.04
C ILE A 263 -16.57 11.24 -10.62
N TYR A 264 -17.00 10.32 -9.77
CA TYR A 264 -17.56 10.61 -8.45
C TYR A 264 -16.55 10.25 -7.36
N GLY A 265 -16.38 11.16 -6.39
CA GLY A 265 -15.79 10.83 -5.10
C GLY A 265 -16.83 10.17 -4.19
N VAL A 266 -16.39 9.36 -3.24
CA VAL A 266 -17.27 8.70 -2.26
C VAL A 266 -16.68 8.89 -0.87
N ALA A 267 -17.54 9.13 0.12
CA ALA A 267 -17.18 9.24 1.51
C ALA A 267 -18.08 8.36 2.40
N LEU A 268 -17.46 7.80 3.44
CA LEU A 268 -18.10 7.04 4.49
C LEU A 268 -17.72 7.65 5.83
N VAL A 269 -18.72 7.87 6.68
CA VAL A 269 -18.54 8.16 8.11
C VAL A 269 -19.20 7.06 8.92
N LEU A 270 -18.44 6.46 9.83
CA LEU A 270 -18.94 5.55 10.85
C LEU A 270 -19.02 6.24 12.20
N SER A 271 -19.98 5.83 13.02
CA SER A 271 -19.98 6.07 14.46
C SER A 271 -20.38 4.80 15.21
N ASN A 272 -20.11 4.73 16.52
CA ASN A 272 -20.49 3.59 17.36
C ASN A 272 -21.17 4.00 18.67
N ALA A 273 -21.57 3.02 19.49
CA ALA A 273 -22.20 3.26 20.80
C ALA A 273 -21.31 4.01 21.80
N ALA A 274 -19.99 3.93 21.64
CA ALA A 274 -19.02 4.62 22.49
C ALA A 274 -18.85 6.10 22.12
N GLY A 275 -19.49 6.56 21.03
CA GLY A 275 -19.38 7.93 20.52
C GLY A 275 -18.13 8.18 19.68
N GLU A 276 -17.37 7.14 19.33
CA GLU A 276 -16.25 7.26 18.39
C GLU A 276 -16.78 7.48 16.97
N THR A 277 -16.00 8.18 16.16
CA THR A 277 -16.30 8.41 14.74
C THR A 277 -15.08 8.12 13.88
N ALA A 278 -15.29 7.51 12.73
CA ALA A 278 -14.26 7.28 11.71
C ALA A 278 -14.74 7.78 10.36
N SER A 279 -13.84 8.36 9.56
CA SER A 279 -14.16 8.86 8.23
C SER A 279 -13.15 8.36 7.23
N PHE A 280 -13.62 7.93 6.06
CA PHE A 280 -12.79 7.55 4.94
C PHE A 280 -13.41 8.06 3.64
N ALA A 281 -12.58 8.51 2.71
CA ALA A 281 -13.04 9.00 1.41
C ALA A 281 -12.08 8.58 0.31
N ARG A 282 -12.64 8.31 -0.87
CA ARG A 282 -11.87 8.10 -2.10
C ARG A 282 -12.27 9.16 -3.10
N ASP A 283 -11.28 9.91 -3.57
CA ASP A 283 -11.46 10.87 -4.65
C ASP A 283 -11.45 10.18 -6.00
N ALA A 284 -12.29 10.67 -6.92
CA ALA A 284 -12.39 10.17 -8.28
C ALA A 284 -12.52 8.64 -8.38
N TYR A 285 -13.42 8.05 -7.59
CA TYR A 285 -13.46 6.61 -7.35
C TYR A 285 -14.38 5.84 -8.29
N VAL A 286 -15.59 6.35 -8.54
CA VAL A 286 -16.57 5.68 -9.41
C VAL A 286 -16.72 6.46 -10.71
N VAL A 287 -16.54 5.76 -11.83
CA VAL A 287 -16.66 6.34 -13.19
C VAL A 287 -17.96 5.87 -13.83
N ILE A 288 -18.84 6.82 -14.12
CA ILE A 288 -20.14 6.56 -14.76
C ILE A 288 -20.11 7.10 -16.17
N VAL A 289 -20.41 6.23 -17.13
CA VAL A 289 -20.41 6.55 -18.55
C VAL A 289 -21.80 6.37 -19.15
N PRO A 290 -22.16 7.09 -20.22
CA PRO A 290 -23.47 6.96 -20.83
C PRO A 290 -23.63 5.61 -21.54
N GLU A 291 -24.86 5.13 -21.65
CA GLU A 291 -25.22 3.95 -22.45
C GLU A 291 -24.62 4.05 -23.87
N PRO A 292 -24.07 2.97 -24.45
CA PRO A 292 -23.43 3.00 -25.78
C PRO A 292 -24.30 3.60 -26.89
N GLY A 293 -25.64 3.51 -26.77
CA GLY A 293 -26.58 4.12 -27.70
C GLY A 293 -26.70 5.65 -27.63
N ALA A 294 -26.38 6.27 -26.49
CA ALA A 294 -26.43 7.71 -26.31
C ALA A 294 -25.25 8.43 -27.00
N VAL A 295 -24.09 7.78 -27.10
CA VAL A 295 -22.92 8.30 -27.83
C VAL A 295 -23.22 8.39 -29.34
N ALA A 296 -24.02 7.46 -29.87
CA ALA A 296 -24.47 7.48 -31.27
C ALA A 296 -25.54 8.57 -31.57
N ALA A 297 -26.43 8.86 -30.61
CA ALA A 297 -27.47 9.88 -30.75
C ALA A 297 -26.90 11.32 -30.71
N MET A 298 -25.86 11.57 -29.90
CA MET A 298 -25.14 12.86 -29.88
C MET A 298 -24.41 13.15 -31.21
N ALA A 299 -23.85 12.12 -31.86
CA ALA A 299 -23.26 12.24 -33.19
C ALA A 299 -24.31 12.50 -34.29
N ALA A 300 -25.50 11.90 -34.19
CA ALA A 300 -26.59 12.08 -35.16
C ALA A 300 -27.33 13.43 -35.01
N GLY A 301 -27.51 13.93 -33.78
CA GLY A 301 -28.15 15.23 -33.49
C GLY A 301 -27.34 16.42 -34.00
N THR A 302 -26.01 16.32 -33.95
CA THR A 302 -25.10 17.34 -34.49
C THR A 302 -25.05 17.32 -36.04
N MET A 303 -25.33 16.15 -36.66
CA MET A 303 -25.38 16.00 -38.12
C MET A 303 -26.68 16.55 -38.74
N LEU A 304 -27.83 16.49 -38.04
CA LEU A 304 -29.11 17.01 -38.55
C LEU A 304 -29.24 18.53 -38.51
N ILE A 305 -28.54 19.23 -37.61
CA ILE A 305 -28.53 20.71 -37.55
C ILE A 305 -27.62 21.31 -38.65
N SER A 306 -26.57 20.59 -39.08
CA SER A 306 -25.65 21.03 -40.14
C SER A 306 -26.25 20.91 -41.56
N LEU A 307 -27.10 19.91 -41.82
CA LEU A 307 -27.65 19.66 -43.16
C LEU A 307 -28.75 20.64 -43.60
N ARG A 308 -29.40 21.38 -42.69
CA ARG A 308 -30.40 22.41 -43.07
C ARG A 308 -29.78 23.76 -43.47
N ARG A 309 -28.52 24.07 -43.11
CA ARG A 309 -27.85 25.34 -43.47
C ARG A 309 -26.98 25.25 -44.74
N GLY A 310 -26.73 24.05 -45.28
CA GLY A 310 -25.78 23.84 -46.38
C GLY A 310 -26.32 23.97 -47.81
N ARG A 311 -27.63 24.13 -48.04
CA ARG A 311 -28.21 24.07 -49.39
C ARG A 311 -28.37 25.41 -50.13
N GLU A 312 -28.06 26.56 -49.52
CA GLU A 312 -28.35 27.86 -50.15
C GLU A 312 -27.16 28.66 -50.71
N ARG A 313 -25.90 28.19 -50.64
CA ARG A 313 -24.77 29.01 -51.13
C ARG A 313 -23.74 28.23 -51.95
N ARG A 314 -23.93 28.22 -53.26
CA ARG A 314 -22.93 28.20 -54.37
C ARG A 314 -23.74 27.96 -55.66
N TRP A 315 -23.74 28.80 -56.70
CA TRP A 315 -22.60 29.27 -57.48
C TRP A 315 -22.98 30.52 -58.32
N ARG A 316 -22.17 31.58 -58.29
CA ARG A 316 -22.02 32.53 -59.41
C ARG A 316 -20.58 33.02 -59.47
N ARG A 317 -20.12 33.24 -60.72
CA ARG A 317 -18.81 33.70 -61.23
C ARG A 317 -17.88 32.55 -61.63
N GLY A 318 -17.31 32.53 -62.83
CA GLY A 318 -17.38 33.48 -63.95
C GLY A 318 -16.39 33.05 -65.04
N LEU A 319 -16.75 33.23 -66.30
CA LEU A 319 -15.85 33.12 -67.45
C LEU A 319 -16.01 34.41 -68.26
N SER A 320 -14.94 35.17 -68.43
CA SER A 320 -14.84 36.22 -69.44
C SER A 320 -13.49 36.08 -70.14
N GLY A 321 -13.53 35.76 -71.43
CA GLY A 321 -12.40 35.93 -72.33
C GLY A 321 -12.56 37.20 -73.15
N ARG A 322 -11.53 38.04 -73.14
CA ARG A 322 -10.80 38.59 -74.29
C ARG A 322 -9.68 39.48 -73.76
#